data_AF-A0A9W2Z3R4-F1
#
_entry.id   AF-A0A9W2Z3R4-F1
#
_cell.length_a   1.000
_cell.length_b   1.000
_cell.length_c   1.000
_cell.angle_alpha   90.00
_cell.angle_beta   90.00
_cell.angle_gamma   90.00
#
_symmetry.space_group_name_H-M   'P 1'
#
loop_
_entity.id
_entity.type
_entity.pdbx_description
1 polymer ?
#
loop_
_entity_poly.entity_id
_entity_poly.type
_entity_poly.pdbx_seq_one_letter_code
_entity_poly.pdbx_strand_id
1 'polypeptide(L)'
;MADFAVFLTALKEQLNVTQSKIIAFGGSYGGMLAAYMRFKYPNIIDGCLASSAPIHMQDINSPRDFFFQHVTQNFRDINEKCYDSVKMAFQKMNNLAASGPSGLRVISEEFKLCTALEDDKSYQHLLGWIRSAFTVMAVLNYPYPTGFMGNLPGFPVKVGCEFIMNSTSLLEGLANAAGVFYNNSLQCYDIYSEFIECSDPSGCGSGPDAIAWDYQACTELLSPRGSNSVTDMFPVLPWNPELRAAYCQKKYGITPRDNWTAVQFWGQNIKSASNIIFSNGNLDPWMGGGVNEDLSESLVSVTVIGGAHHLDLRSSNQLDPPGVVLAREKEKAILRQWLS
;
A
#
# COMPACT_ATOMS: atom_id res chain seq x y z
N MET A 1 17.06 -7.28 -9.86
CA MET A 1 17.52 -6.22 -10.81
C MET A 1 18.56 -6.73 -11.79
N ALA A 2 19.67 -7.32 -11.32
CA ALA A 2 20.67 -7.90 -12.24
C ALA A 2 20.04 -8.93 -13.20
N ASP A 3 19.06 -9.71 -12.73
CA ASP A 3 18.29 -10.63 -13.58
C ASP A 3 17.62 -9.92 -14.76
N PHE A 4 16.97 -8.78 -14.54
CA PHE A 4 16.36 -7.98 -15.61
C PHE A 4 17.41 -7.44 -16.58
N ALA A 5 18.55 -6.96 -16.08
CA ALA A 5 19.62 -6.46 -16.94
C ALA A 5 20.16 -7.56 -17.87
N VAL A 6 20.50 -8.73 -17.31
CA VAL A 6 20.98 -9.89 -18.09
C VAL A 6 19.93 -10.37 -19.07
N PHE A 7 18.68 -10.50 -18.63
CA PHE A 7 17.57 -10.91 -19.49
C PHE A 7 17.37 -9.97 -20.68
N LEU A 8 17.33 -8.66 -20.45
CA LEU A 8 17.09 -7.67 -21.52
C LEU A 8 18.25 -7.63 -22.52
N THR A 9 19.49 -7.77 -22.06
CA THR A 9 20.66 -7.88 -22.95
C THR A 9 20.54 -9.11 -23.85
N ALA A 10 20.27 -10.28 -23.28
CA ALA A 10 20.10 -11.52 -24.05
C ALA A 10 18.89 -11.47 -25.00
N LEU A 11 17.77 -10.89 -24.56
CA LEU A 11 16.55 -10.79 -25.36
C LEU A 11 16.75 -9.91 -26.60
N LYS A 12 17.47 -8.79 -26.47
CA LYS A 12 17.77 -7.90 -27.62
C LYS A 12 18.61 -8.61 -28.68
N GLU A 13 19.57 -9.44 -28.26
CA GLU A 13 20.37 -10.25 -29.18
C GLU A 13 19.51 -11.32 -29.85
N GLN A 14 18.72 -12.07 -29.07
CA GLN A 14 17.86 -13.14 -29.59
C GLN A 14 16.83 -12.65 -30.60
N LEU A 15 16.25 -11.46 -30.37
CA LEU A 15 15.26 -10.86 -31.28
C LEU A 15 15.90 -10.02 -32.40
N ASN A 16 17.23 -9.91 -32.45
CA ASN A 16 17.97 -9.05 -33.39
C ASN A 16 17.52 -7.58 -33.39
N VAL A 17 17.30 -7.03 -32.19
CA VAL A 17 16.83 -5.65 -31.94
C VAL A 17 17.82 -4.88 -31.05
N THR A 18 19.13 -5.07 -31.29
CA THR A 18 20.20 -4.51 -30.44
C THR A 18 20.19 -2.98 -30.31
N GLN A 19 19.57 -2.28 -31.26
CA GLN A 19 19.42 -0.81 -31.25
C GLN A 19 18.08 -0.31 -30.67
N SER A 20 17.14 -1.20 -30.32
CA SER A 20 15.85 -0.76 -29.77
C SER A 20 16.00 -0.17 -28.37
N LYS A 21 15.34 0.97 -28.15
CA LYS A 21 15.22 1.59 -26.83
C LYS A 21 14.32 0.76 -25.91
N ILE A 22 14.62 0.72 -24.62
CA ILE A 22 13.83 0.03 -23.60
C ILE A 22 13.27 1.04 -22.61
N ILE A 23 11.95 1.01 -22.42
CA ILE A 23 11.27 1.73 -21.35
C ILE A 23 10.83 0.73 -20.28
N ALA A 24 11.23 0.96 -19.03
CA ALA A 24 10.75 0.17 -17.90
C ALA A 24 9.42 0.73 -17.36
N PHE A 25 8.49 -0.15 -17.01
CA PHE A 25 7.22 0.19 -16.38
C PHE A 25 7.08 -0.58 -15.07
N GLY A 26 6.55 0.07 -14.05
CA GLY A 26 6.23 -0.61 -12.81
C GLY A 26 5.33 0.20 -11.90
N GLY A 27 4.46 -0.50 -11.17
CA GLY A 27 3.63 0.04 -10.10
C GLY A 27 4.17 -0.38 -8.73
N SER A 28 4.02 0.43 -7.70
CA SER A 28 4.39 0.07 -6.32
C SER A 28 5.89 -0.26 -6.19
N TYR A 29 6.26 -1.35 -5.51
CA TYR A 29 7.62 -1.88 -5.53
C TYR A 29 8.16 -2.15 -6.94
N GLY A 30 7.31 -2.55 -7.89
CA GLY A 30 7.69 -2.65 -9.30
C GLY A 30 8.09 -1.29 -9.89
N GLY A 31 7.45 -0.20 -9.47
CA GLY A 31 7.81 1.17 -9.84
C GLY A 31 9.14 1.60 -9.21
N MET A 32 9.39 1.19 -7.96
CA MET A 32 10.71 1.37 -7.32
C MET A 32 11.79 0.66 -8.15
N LEU A 33 11.55 -0.61 -8.53
CA LEU A 33 12.45 -1.37 -9.38
C LEU A 33 12.67 -0.71 -10.75
N ALA A 34 11.62 -0.17 -11.38
CA ALA A 34 11.75 0.53 -12.66
C ALA A 34 12.67 1.76 -12.55
N ALA A 35 12.47 2.58 -11.52
CA ALA A 35 13.33 3.73 -11.22
C ALA A 35 14.78 3.28 -10.92
N TYR A 36 14.95 2.26 -10.08
CA TYR A 36 16.27 1.76 -9.69
C TYR A 36 17.03 1.11 -10.85
N MET A 37 16.32 0.47 -11.78
CA MET A 37 16.91 -0.03 -13.03
C MET A 37 17.39 1.13 -13.89
N ARG A 38 16.64 2.24 -13.99
CA ARG A 38 17.12 3.43 -14.71
C ARG A 38 18.31 4.11 -14.01
N PHE A 39 18.34 4.12 -12.67
CA PHE A 39 19.49 4.62 -11.91
C PHE A 39 20.77 3.81 -12.15
N LYS A 40 20.67 2.48 -12.14
CA LYS A 40 21.84 1.57 -12.13
C LYS A 40 22.26 1.07 -13.50
N TYR A 41 21.33 0.98 -14.44
CA TYR A 41 21.57 0.46 -15.79
C TYR A 41 21.06 1.44 -16.86
N PRO A 42 21.48 2.73 -16.84
CA PRO A 42 21.04 3.70 -17.85
C PRO A 42 21.56 3.38 -19.27
N ASN A 43 22.52 2.45 -19.38
CA ASN A 43 23.00 1.89 -20.64
C ASN A 43 22.09 0.78 -21.21
N ILE A 44 21.11 0.30 -20.43
CA ILE A 44 20.13 -0.74 -20.83
C ILE A 44 18.72 -0.18 -20.88
N ILE A 45 18.32 0.61 -19.87
CA ILE A 45 16.98 1.19 -19.75
C ILE A 45 17.06 2.66 -20.15
N ASP A 46 16.40 3.09 -21.23
CA ASP A 46 16.44 4.45 -21.76
C ASP A 46 15.56 5.44 -20.99
N GLY A 47 14.52 4.95 -20.33
CA GLY A 47 13.64 5.71 -19.45
C GLY A 47 12.66 4.81 -18.70
N CYS A 48 11.89 5.36 -17.76
CA CYS A 48 10.88 4.58 -17.07
C CYS A 48 9.65 5.37 -16.60
N LEU A 49 8.53 4.66 -16.46
CA LEU A 49 7.36 5.08 -15.71
C LEU A 49 7.33 4.32 -14.37
N ALA A 50 7.60 5.04 -13.29
CA ALA A 50 7.56 4.56 -11.92
C ALA A 50 6.29 5.05 -11.23
N SER A 51 5.22 4.26 -11.32
CA SER A 51 3.90 4.62 -10.84
C SER A 51 3.66 4.19 -9.40
N SER A 52 3.14 5.09 -8.56
CA SER A 52 2.95 4.93 -7.12
C SER A 52 4.17 4.30 -6.42
N ALA A 53 5.36 4.79 -6.74
CA ALA A 53 6.63 4.23 -6.27
C ALA A 53 7.15 5.01 -5.04
N PRO A 54 7.07 4.45 -3.81
CA PRO A 54 7.46 5.17 -2.59
C PRO A 54 8.99 5.17 -2.37
N ILE A 55 9.76 5.63 -3.36
CA ILE A 55 11.24 5.57 -3.33
C ILE A 55 11.85 6.49 -2.27
N HIS A 56 11.25 7.65 -1.96
CA HIS A 56 11.75 8.56 -0.93
C HIS A 56 11.53 8.00 0.47
N MET A 57 10.51 7.17 0.68
CA MET A 57 10.28 6.45 1.95
C MET A 57 11.46 5.54 2.32
N GLN A 58 12.27 5.12 1.33
CA GLN A 58 13.43 4.24 1.54
C GLN A 58 14.67 4.97 2.08
N ASP A 59 14.62 6.30 2.22
CA ASP A 59 15.60 7.04 3.01
C ASP A 59 15.25 6.92 4.50
N ILE A 60 16.23 6.53 5.32
CA ILE A 60 16.05 6.29 6.76
C ILE A 60 15.54 7.53 7.51
N ASN A 61 15.85 8.73 7.01
CA ASN A 61 15.45 10.00 7.61
C ASN A 61 14.09 10.51 7.11
N SER A 62 13.49 9.85 6.12
CA SER A 62 12.19 10.25 5.60
C SER A 62 11.07 9.95 6.60
N PRO A 63 10.04 10.81 6.67
CA PRO A 63 8.81 10.51 7.39
C PRO A 63 8.17 9.21 6.89
N ARG A 64 7.66 8.40 7.83
CA ARG A 64 6.96 7.13 7.53
C ARG A 64 5.62 6.98 8.24
N ASP A 65 5.22 8.00 9.00
CA ASP A 65 3.95 8.05 9.74
C ASP A 65 2.77 8.54 8.87
N PHE A 66 3.03 8.93 7.62
CA PHE A 66 2.02 9.51 6.72
C PHE A 66 0.95 8.50 6.28
N PHE A 67 1.27 7.20 6.26
CA PHE A 67 0.48 6.19 5.55
C PHE A 67 -0.94 6.05 6.12
N PHE A 68 -1.05 5.74 7.42
CA PHE A 68 -2.36 5.58 8.07
C PHE A 68 -3.11 6.91 8.22
N GLN A 69 -2.42 8.06 8.16
CA GLN A 69 -3.05 9.37 8.09
C GLN A 69 -3.77 9.55 6.75
N HIS A 70 -3.14 9.15 5.63
CA HIS A 70 -3.78 9.20 4.31
C HIS A 70 -4.94 8.20 4.19
N VAL A 71 -4.78 6.98 4.73
CA VAL A 71 -5.91 6.03 4.85
C VAL A 71 -7.06 6.68 5.62
N THR A 72 -6.77 7.34 6.75
CA THR A 72 -7.79 8.06 7.53
C THR A 72 -8.46 9.18 6.73
N GLN A 73 -7.67 9.96 5.99
CA GLN A 73 -8.17 11.07 5.19
C GLN A 73 -9.10 10.58 4.07
N ASN A 74 -8.77 9.46 3.42
CA ASN A 74 -9.63 8.83 2.41
C ASN A 74 -11.06 8.58 2.93
N PHE A 75 -11.20 8.05 4.14
CA PHE A 75 -12.52 7.81 4.75
C PHE A 75 -13.19 9.10 5.22
N ARG A 76 -12.41 10.05 5.77
CA ARG A 76 -12.93 11.34 6.22
C ARG A 76 -13.48 12.17 5.06
N ASP A 77 -12.81 12.16 3.90
CA ASP A 77 -13.22 12.89 2.70
C ASP A 77 -14.53 12.36 2.10
N ILE A 78 -14.86 11.08 2.33
CA ILE A 78 -16.19 10.55 1.97
C ILE A 78 -17.27 11.13 2.88
N ASN A 79 -17.07 11.02 4.20
CA ASN A 79 -18.03 11.50 5.19
C ASN A 79 -17.37 11.61 6.57
N GLU A 80 -17.37 12.81 7.17
CA GLU A 80 -16.80 13.03 8.51
C GLU A 80 -17.45 12.15 9.58
N LYS A 81 -18.76 11.87 9.48
CA LYS A 81 -19.46 10.97 10.41
C LYS A 81 -19.03 9.51 10.28
N CYS A 82 -18.61 9.08 9.09
CA CYS A 82 -18.03 7.74 8.90
C CYS A 82 -16.72 7.63 9.66
N TYR A 83 -15.83 8.61 9.49
CA TYR A 83 -14.59 8.71 10.25
C TYR A 83 -14.82 8.72 11.78
N ASP A 84 -15.77 9.52 12.27
CA ASP A 84 -16.09 9.58 13.70
C ASP A 84 -16.62 8.24 14.22
N SER A 85 -17.47 7.57 13.43
CA SER A 85 -18.05 6.27 13.78
C SER A 85 -17.00 5.18 13.87
N VAL A 86 -15.99 5.17 12.99
CA VAL A 86 -14.84 4.25 13.09
C VAL A 86 -14.10 4.45 14.42
N LYS A 87 -13.81 5.70 14.80
CA LYS A 87 -13.13 6.00 16.07
C LYS A 87 -13.96 5.58 17.27
N MET A 88 -15.26 5.88 17.26
CA MET A 88 -16.17 5.46 18.33
C MET A 88 -16.29 3.93 18.42
N ALA A 89 -16.28 3.22 17.28
CA ALA A 89 -16.29 1.77 17.26
C ALA A 89 -15.04 1.17 17.93
N PHE A 90 -13.84 1.66 17.60
CA PHE A 90 -12.61 1.22 18.26
C PHE A 90 -12.57 1.56 19.74
N GLN A 91 -13.07 2.74 20.16
CA GLN A 91 -13.21 3.08 21.58
C GLN A 91 -14.14 2.11 22.31
N LYS A 92 -15.29 1.77 21.70
CA LYS A 92 -16.22 0.78 22.25
C LYS A 92 -15.59 -0.61 22.35
N MET A 93 -14.84 -1.03 21.35
CA MET A 93 -14.08 -2.29 21.39
C MET A 93 -13.07 -2.31 22.54
N ASN A 94 -12.30 -1.24 22.75
CA ASN A 94 -11.36 -1.15 23.86
C ASN A 94 -12.05 -1.27 25.24
N ASN A 95 -13.20 -0.62 25.41
CA ASN A 95 -13.98 -0.71 26.65
C ASN A 95 -14.52 -2.14 26.90
N LEU A 96 -14.96 -2.82 25.84
CA LEU A 96 -15.39 -4.21 25.92
C LEU A 96 -14.21 -5.13 26.25
N ALA A 97 -13.09 -5.02 25.56
CA ALA A 97 -11.88 -5.81 25.83
C ALA A 97 -11.39 -5.63 27.27
N ALA A 98 -11.45 -4.41 27.83
CA ALA A 98 -11.12 -4.13 29.22
C ALA A 98 -12.05 -4.83 30.25
N SER A 99 -13.23 -5.29 29.83
CA SER A 99 -14.14 -6.10 30.66
C SER A 99 -13.73 -7.59 30.73
N GLY A 100 -12.61 -7.97 30.11
CA GLY A 100 -12.08 -9.32 30.15
C GLY A 100 -12.83 -10.30 29.22
N PRO A 101 -12.84 -11.61 29.55
CA PRO A 101 -13.37 -12.65 28.66
C PRO A 101 -14.83 -12.43 28.21
N SER A 102 -15.67 -11.82 29.05
CA SER A 102 -17.07 -11.53 28.71
C SER A 102 -17.18 -10.49 27.59
N GLY A 103 -16.34 -9.46 27.60
CA GLY A 103 -16.34 -8.44 26.56
C GLY A 103 -15.66 -8.90 25.27
N LEU A 104 -14.59 -9.71 25.37
CA LEU A 104 -13.99 -10.37 24.21
C LEU A 104 -14.99 -11.30 23.48
N ARG A 105 -15.85 -12.01 24.22
CA ARG A 105 -16.94 -12.80 23.64
C ARG A 105 -17.95 -11.93 22.89
N VAL A 106 -18.35 -10.78 23.46
CA VAL A 106 -19.27 -9.84 22.78
C VAL A 106 -18.66 -9.32 21.47
N ILE A 107 -17.38 -8.97 21.47
CA ILE A 107 -16.68 -8.56 20.24
C ILE A 107 -16.68 -9.70 19.22
N SER A 108 -16.39 -10.93 19.66
CA SER A 108 -16.35 -12.11 18.78
C SER A 108 -17.69 -12.38 18.12
N GLU A 109 -18.79 -12.23 18.86
CA GLU A 109 -20.16 -12.42 18.36
C GLU A 109 -20.57 -11.32 17.37
N GLU A 110 -20.34 -10.04 17.69
CA GLU A 110 -20.68 -8.91 16.81
C GLU A 110 -19.89 -8.94 15.49
N PHE A 111 -18.61 -9.34 15.54
CA PHE A 111 -17.78 -9.51 14.35
C PHE A 111 -18.01 -10.84 13.63
N LYS A 112 -18.80 -11.76 14.19
CA LYS A 112 -19.02 -13.12 13.64
C LYS A 112 -17.68 -13.83 13.40
N LEU A 113 -16.79 -13.87 14.39
CA LEU A 113 -15.51 -14.54 14.24
C LEU A 113 -15.68 -16.07 14.25
N CYS A 114 -14.92 -16.79 13.41
CA CYS A 114 -14.96 -18.25 13.40
C CYS A 114 -14.35 -18.84 14.69
N THR A 115 -13.36 -18.14 15.27
CA THR A 115 -12.74 -18.47 16.55
C THR A 115 -12.91 -17.28 17.50
N ALA A 116 -13.37 -17.53 18.72
CA ALA A 116 -13.56 -16.48 19.71
C ALA A 116 -12.21 -15.90 20.18
N LEU A 117 -12.21 -14.62 20.55
CA LEU A 117 -11.07 -13.96 21.17
C LEU A 117 -10.90 -14.46 22.62
N GLU A 118 -9.67 -14.80 22.99
CA GLU A 118 -9.34 -15.42 24.28
C GLU A 118 -8.52 -14.48 25.19
N ASP A 119 -7.69 -13.63 24.59
CA ASP A 119 -6.72 -12.80 25.27
C ASP A 119 -6.43 -11.48 24.52
N ASP A 120 -5.59 -10.62 25.12
CA ASP A 120 -5.15 -9.37 24.50
C ASP A 120 -4.47 -9.62 23.15
N LYS A 121 -3.71 -10.72 22.98
CA LYS A 121 -3.02 -11.02 21.73
C LYS A 121 -4.02 -11.24 20.58
N SER A 122 -5.06 -12.05 20.81
CA SER A 122 -6.13 -12.27 19.82
C SER A 122 -6.90 -10.99 19.52
N TYR A 123 -7.09 -10.12 20.52
CA TYR A 123 -7.70 -8.82 20.33
C TYR A 123 -6.85 -7.88 19.47
N GLN A 124 -5.54 -7.74 19.77
CA GLN A 124 -4.61 -6.95 18.94
C GLN A 124 -4.57 -7.46 17.50
N HIS A 125 -4.63 -8.79 17.32
CA HIS A 125 -4.68 -9.40 15.99
C HIS A 125 -5.94 -8.98 15.21
N LEU A 126 -7.11 -8.99 15.85
CA LEU A 126 -8.35 -8.47 15.25
C LEU A 126 -8.20 -6.99 14.84
N LEU A 127 -7.57 -6.14 15.67
CA LEU A 127 -7.34 -4.74 15.31
C LEU A 127 -6.46 -4.61 14.05
N GLY A 128 -5.44 -5.45 13.93
CA GLY A 128 -4.61 -5.56 12.73
C GLY A 128 -5.40 -5.99 11.49
N TRP A 129 -6.24 -7.02 11.63
CA TRP A 129 -7.13 -7.51 10.57
C TRP A 129 -8.08 -6.41 10.06
N ILE A 130 -8.75 -5.67 10.97
CA ILE A 130 -9.64 -4.55 10.62
C ILE A 130 -8.84 -3.46 9.89
N ARG A 131 -7.70 -3.02 10.45
CA ARG A 131 -6.87 -1.97 9.83
C ARG A 131 -6.40 -2.37 8.43
N SER A 132 -6.10 -3.65 8.21
CA SER A 132 -5.72 -4.17 6.90
C SER A 132 -6.85 -4.03 5.87
N ALA A 133 -8.11 -4.34 6.22
CA ALA A 133 -9.23 -4.12 5.30
C ALA A 133 -9.36 -2.65 4.86
N PHE A 134 -9.28 -1.71 5.82
CA PHE A 134 -9.35 -0.28 5.51
C PHE A 134 -8.16 0.19 4.66
N THR A 135 -6.98 -0.37 4.91
CA THR A 135 -5.78 -0.12 4.11
C THR A 135 -5.98 -0.56 2.67
N VAL A 136 -6.43 -1.80 2.45
CA VAL A 136 -6.65 -2.33 1.10
C VAL A 136 -7.75 -1.55 0.36
N MET A 137 -8.84 -1.17 1.04
CA MET A 137 -9.87 -0.31 0.45
C MET A 137 -9.31 1.05 0.01
N ALA A 138 -8.46 1.69 0.81
CA ALA A 138 -7.86 2.98 0.45
C ALA A 138 -6.86 2.85 -0.71
N VAL A 139 -5.95 1.87 -0.64
CA VAL A 139 -4.97 1.59 -1.71
C VAL A 139 -5.67 1.27 -3.03
N LEU A 140 -6.76 0.50 -2.98
CA LEU A 140 -7.52 0.07 -4.16
C LEU A 140 -8.82 0.85 -4.35
N ASN A 141 -8.85 2.14 -3.97
CA ASN A 141 -10.03 2.99 -4.08
C ASN A 141 -10.35 3.41 -5.54
N TYR A 142 -10.44 2.44 -6.44
CA TYR A 142 -10.67 2.63 -7.86
C TYR A 142 -12.15 2.92 -8.16
N PRO A 143 -12.45 3.65 -9.26
CA PRO A 143 -13.81 4.06 -9.60
C PRO A 143 -14.70 2.94 -10.18
N TYR A 144 -14.16 1.72 -10.32
CA TYR A 144 -14.84 0.56 -10.88
C TYR A 144 -14.41 -0.73 -10.17
N PRO A 145 -15.19 -1.82 -10.27
CA PRO A 145 -14.84 -3.09 -9.64
C PRO A 145 -13.49 -3.65 -10.11
N THR A 146 -12.73 -4.23 -9.20
CA THR A 146 -11.42 -4.83 -9.51
C THR A 146 -11.20 -6.14 -8.76
N GLY A 147 -10.40 -7.03 -9.35
CA GLY A 147 -9.95 -8.30 -8.77
C GLY A 147 -8.42 -8.34 -8.70
N PHE A 148 -7.79 -7.40 -7.99
CA PHE A 148 -6.33 -7.30 -7.91
C PHE A 148 -5.75 -7.99 -6.66
N MET A 149 -5.95 -7.41 -5.47
CA MET A 149 -5.60 -8.06 -4.19
C MET A 149 -6.79 -8.80 -3.54
N GLY A 150 -7.95 -8.71 -4.20
CA GLY A 150 -9.25 -9.19 -3.75
C GLY A 150 -10.32 -8.63 -4.67
N ASN A 151 -11.54 -9.16 -4.58
CA ASN A 151 -12.68 -8.63 -5.33
C ASN A 151 -13.27 -7.44 -4.59
N LEU A 152 -13.06 -6.24 -5.12
CA LEU A 152 -13.59 -5.01 -4.55
C LEU A 152 -14.59 -4.35 -5.51
N PRO A 153 -15.66 -3.72 -4.98
CA PRO A 153 -16.54 -2.87 -5.78
C PRO A 153 -15.82 -1.61 -6.24
N GLY A 154 -16.45 -0.83 -7.13
CA GLY A 154 -16.01 0.54 -7.37
C GLY A 154 -16.22 1.41 -6.13
N PHE A 155 -15.27 2.31 -5.87
CA PHE A 155 -15.20 3.17 -4.70
C PHE A 155 -15.35 2.42 -3.37
N PRO A 156 -14.49 1.43 -3.09
CA PRO A 156 -14.63 0.57 -1.91
C PRO A 156 -14.58 1.35 -0.59
N VAL A 157 -13.86 2.47 -0.49
CA VAL A 157 -13.87 3.34 0.70
C VAL A 157 -15.28 3.91 0.93
N LYS A 158 -15.96 4.34 -0.13
CA LYS A 158 -17.34 4.84 -0.06
C LYS A 158 -18.29 3.74 0.40
N VAL A 159 -18.18 2.54 -0.17
CA VAL A 159 -19.00 1.38 0.20
C VAL A 159 -18.77 1.00 1.67
N GLY A 160 -17.53 1.00 2.14
CA GLY A 160 -17.20 0.78 3.56
C GLY A 160 -17.88 1.80 4.48
N CYS A 161 -17.84 3.09 4.11
CA CYS A 161 -18.57 4.12 4.85
C CYS A 161 -20.09 3.93 4.83
N GLU A 162 -20.68 3.48 3.72
CA GLU A 162 -22.11 3.17 3.66
C GLU A 162 -22.48 2.04 4.64
N PHE A 163 -21.67 0.99 4.75
CA PHE A 163 -21.87 -0.07 5.76
C PHE A 163 -21.81 0.46 7.19
N ILE A 164 -20.83 1.31 7.50
CA ILE A 164 -20.69 1.93 8.83
C ILE A 164 -21.92 2.77 9.16
N MET A 165 -22.38 3.60 8.22
CA MET A 165 -23.47 4.55 8.46
C MET A 165 -24.86 3.92 8.47
N ASN A 166 -25.06 2.78 7.80
CA ASN A 166 -26.35 2.10 7.71
C ASN A 166 -26.54 1.00 8.76
N SER A 167 -25.50 0.65 9.52
CA SER A 167 -25.58 -0.41 10.54
C SER A 167 -26.25 0.07 11.82
N THR A 168 -26.86 -0.86 12.56
CA THR A 168 -27.57 -0.54 13.80
C THR A 168 -26.63 -0.32 14.98
N SER A 169 -25.48 -1.00 14.94
CA SER A 169 -24.43 -1.02 15.94
C SER A 169 -23.10 -0.54 15.33
N LEU A 170 -22.28 0.15 16.12
CA LEU A 170 -20.93 0.57 15.72
C LEU A 170 -20.01 -0.62 15.37
N LEU A 171 -20.13 -1.74 16.11
CA LEU A 171 -19.30 -2.93 15.87
C LEU A 171 -19.78 -3.67 14.62
N GLU A 172 -21.10 -3.80 14.45
CA GLU A 172 -21.70 -4.33 13.21
C GLU A 172 -21.24 -3.53 11.98
N GLY A 173 -21.28 -2.20 12.06
CA GLY A 173 -20.82 -1.33 10.97
C GLY A 173 -19.34 -1.50 10.65
N LEU A 174 -18.50 -1.62 11.68
CA LEU A 174 -17.06 -1.84 11.52
C LEU A 174 -16.75 -3.23 10.92
N ALA A 175 -17.45 -4.27 11.36
CA ALA A 175 -17.33 -5.63 10.83
C ALA A 175 -17.78 -5.70 9.36
N ASN A 176 -18.93 -5.09 9.03
CA ASN A 176 -19.46 -5.04 7.67
C ASN A 176 -18.56 -4.23 6.73
N ALA A 177 -17.93 -3.15 7.22
CA ALA A 177 -16.95 -2.42 6.43
C ALA A 177 -15.68 -3.25 6.17
N ALA A 178 -15.17 -3.98 7.17
CA ALA A 178 -14.04 -4.86 6.97
C ALA A 178 -14.34 -5.98 5.95
N GLY A 179 -15.57 -6.50 5.95
CA GLY A 179 -16.02 -7.50 4.98
C GLY A 179 -16.25 -6.98 3.56
N VAL A 180 -16.10 -5.67 3.28
CA VAL A 180 -15.97 -5.20 1.90
C VAL A 180 -14.73 -5.83 1.24
N PHE A 181 -13.65 -5.99 2.00
CA PHE A 181 -12.45 -6.69 1.54
C PHE A 181 -12.51 -8.20 1.82
N TYR A 182 -12.84 -8.60 3.06
CA TYR A 182 -12.80 -10.01 3.47
C TYR A 182 -14.03 -10.83 3.11
N ASN A 183 -15.01 -10.26 2.41
CA ASN A 183 -16.29 -10.85 1.98
C ASN A 183 -17.37 -10.97 3.07
N ASN A 184 -18.31 -10.01 3.05
CA ASN A 184 -19.51 -9.97 3.88
C ASN A 184 -20.49 -11.15 3.71
N SER A 185 -20.31 -12.01 2.69
CA SER A 185 -21.17 -13.18 2.49
C SER A 185 -20.71 -14.42 3.27
N LEU A 186 -19.57 -14.35 3.97
CA LEU A 186 -19.07 -15.44 4.80
C LEU A 186 -19.96 -15.64 6.04
N GLN A 187 -20.05 -16.90 6.49
CA GLN A 187 -20.76 -17.23 7.74
C GLN A 187 -20.03 -16.65 8.96
N CYS A 188 -18.70 -16.64 8.92
CA CYS A 188 -17.82 -16.09 9.94
C CYS A 188 -16.48 -15.66 9.32
N TYR A 189 -15.71 -14.81 10.00
CA TYR A 189 -14.35 -14.41 9.60
C TYR A 189 -13.29 -15.25 10.32
N ASP A 190 -12.39 -15.86 9.56
CA ASP A 190 -11.20 -16.54 10.09
C ASP A 190 -10.00 -15.60 9.99
N ILE A 191 -9.93 -14.67 10.95
CA ILE A 191 -8.98 -13.56 10.97
C ILE A 191 -7.52 -14.00 10.89
N TYR A 192 -7.20 -15.21 11.37
CA TYR A 192 -5.83 -15.75 11.33
C TYR A 192 -5.44 -16.30 9.96
N SER A 193 -6.40 -16.82 9.20
CA SER A 193 -6.15 -17.25 7.82
C SER A 193 -6.17 -16.07 6.83
N GLU A 194 -6.98 -15.07 7.15
CA GLU A 194 -7.25 -13.90 6.31
C GLU A 194 -6.19 -12.80 6.46
N PHE A 195 -5.60 -12.65 7.65
CA PHE A 195 -4.54 -11.67 7.92
C PHE A 195 -3.35 -12.30 8.62
N ILE A 196 -2.19 -12.26 7.96
CA ILE A 196 -0.92 -12.72 8.51
C ILE A 196 -0.07 -11.52 8.90
N GLU A 197 0.21 -11.38 10.19
CA GLU A 197 1.13 -10.37 10.70
C GLU A 197 2.54 -10.58 10.13
N CYS A 198 3.16 -9.49 9.71
CA CYS A 198 4.48 -9.50 9.11
C CYS A 198 5.26 -8.21 9.38
N SER A 199 6.44 -8.07 8.78
CA SER A 199 7.31 -6.90 8.96
C SER A 199 6.85 -5.64 8.20
N ASP A 200 5.78 -5.75 7.40
CA ASP A 200 5.10 -4.64 6.72
C ASP A 200 3.74 -4.36 7.38
N PRO A 201 3.56 -3.22 8.07
CA PRO A 201 2.30 -2.88 8.73
C PRO A 201 1.10 -2.70 7.80
N SER A 202 1.33 -2.52 6.51
CA SER A 202 0.27 -2.47 5.49
C SER A 202 -0.24 -3.87 5.10
N GLY A 203 0.51 -4.92 5.45
CA GLY A 203 0.20 -6.33 5.24
C GLY A 203 1.03 -6.95 4.12
N CYS A 204 1.42 -8.22 4.28
CA CYS A 204 2.20 -8.97 3.29
C CYS A 204 1.36 -9.89 2.40
N GLY A 205 0.08 -10.10 2.73
CA GLY A 205 -0.75 -11.14 2.12
C GLY A 205 -0.44 -12.54 2.69
N SER A 206 -0.71 -13.57 1.90
CA SER A 206 -0.53 -14.98 2.28
C SER A 206 0.24 -15.78 1.23
N GLY A 207 0.72 -16.97 1.61
CA GLY A 207 1.44 -17.86 0.71
C GLY A 207 2.92 -17.51 0.49
N PRO A 208 3.58 -18.13 -0.50
CA PRO A 208 5.02 -18.01 -0.70
C PRO A 208 5.47 -16.59 -1.07
N ASP A 209 4.68 -15.85 -1.84
CA ASP A 209 5.01 -14.49 -2.24
C ASP A 209 5.01 -13.54 -1.03
N ALA A 210 4.10 -13.74 -0.07
CA ALA A 210 4.07 -12.98 1.18
C ALA A 210 5.31 -13.24 2.05
N ILE A 211 5.83 -14.48 2.06
CA ILE A 211 7.07 -14.83 2.77
C ILE A 211 8.26 -14.14 2.11
N ALA A 212 8.31 -14.12 0.77
CA ALA A 212 9.37 -13.41 0.04
C ALA A 212 9.33 -11.90 0.32
N TRP A 213 8.14 -11.27 0.27
CA TRP A 213 7.97 -9.85 0.60
C TRP A 213 8.38 -9.54 2.04
N ASP A 214 7.94 -10.35 3.00
CA ASP A 214 8.30 -10.21 4.40
C ASP A 214 9.81 -10.34 4.64
N TYR A 215 10.50 -11.20 3.89
CA TYR A 215 11.96 -11.28 3.93
C TYR A 215 12.62 -9.99 3.40
N GLN A 216 12.11 -9.41 2.31
CA GLN A 216 12.61 -8.14 1.79
C GLN A 216 12.38 -6.98 2.76
N ALA A 217 11.19 -6.90 3.36
CA ALA A 217 10.85 -5.95 4.41
C ALA A 217 11.65 -6.19 5.70
N CYS A 218 12.17 -7.39 5.94
CA CYS A 218 13.09 -7.67 7.05
C CYS A 218 14.57 -7.40 6.77
N THR A 219 14.95 -7.15 5.52
CA THR A 219 16.35 -6.98 5.12
C THR A 219 16.65 -5.55 4.67
N GLU A 220 16.08 -5.16 3.53
CA GLU A 220 16.46 -3.95 2.82
C GLU A 220 15.33 -2.90 2.81
N LEU A 221 14.08 -3.32 2.63
CA LEU A 221 12.98 -2.39 2.41
C LEU A 221 12.46 -1.80 3.71
N LEU A 222 12.26 -0.48 3.73
CA LEU A 222 11.55 0.21 4.78
C LEU A 222 10.04 0.19 4.47
N SER A 223 9.25 -0.13 5.48
CA SER A 223 7.77 -0.05 5.44
C SER A 223 7.29 1.15 6.26
N PRO A 224 6.01 1.55 6.11
CA PRO A 224 5.39 2.58 6.95
C PRO A 224 5.50 2.28 8.44
N ARG A 225 5.33 3.32 9.25
CA ARG A 225 5.20 3.17 10.71
C ARG A 225 3.81 2.70 11.08
N GLY A 226 3.64 2.32 12.34
CA GLY A 226 2.36 1.89 12.91
C GLY A 226 1.33 3.02 13.02
N SER A 227 0.10 2.66 13.40
CA SER A 227 -0.96 3.62 13.71
C SER A 227 -0.89 4.09 15.17
N ASN A 228 -1.39 5.29 15.45
CA ASN A 228 -1.22 5.95 16.73
C ASN A 228 -2.51 6.54 17.36
N SER A 229 -3.67 6.42 16.70
CA SER A 229 -4.95 6.94 17.21
C SER A 229 -5.04 8.46 17.44
N VAL A 230 -3.99 9.21 17.12
CA VAL A 230 -3.92 10.68 17.24
C VAL A 230 -4.04 11.31 15.87
N THR A 231 -3.14 10.95 14.95
CA THR A 231 -3.12 11.46 13.58
C THR A 231 -3.93 10.61 12.61
N ASP A 232 -4.33 9.42 13.04
CA ASP A 232 -5.13 8.46 12.28
C ASP A 232 -6.33 7.96 13.12
N MET A 233 -7.29 7.32 12.45
CA MET A 233 -8.51 6.80 13.08
C MET A 233 -8.37 5.41 13.70
N PHE A 234 -7.19 4.78 13.61
CA PHE A 234 -6.98 3.40 14.04
C PHE A 234 -6.44 3.34 15.47
N PRO A 235 -6.57 2.19 16.16
CA PRO A 235 -5.92 1.97 17.44
C PRO A 235 -4.41 2.12 17.38
N VAL A 236 -3.80 2.28 18.56
CA VAL A 236 -2.33 2.28 18.69
C VAL A 236 -1.80 0.88 18.39
N LEU A 237 -1.20 0.71 17.22
CA LEU A 237 -0.58 -0.54 16.76
C LEU A 237 0.83 -0.18 16.28
N PRO A 238 1.79 -0.07 17.22
CA PRO A 238 3.09 0.52 16.96
C PRO A 238 3.94 -0.37 16.05
N TRP A 239 4.70 0.27 15.16
CA TRP A 239 5.75 -0.37 14.39
C TRP A 239 6.95 0.56 14.30
N ASN A 240 8.06 0.15 14.89
CA ASN A 240 9.30 0.91 14.97
C ASN A 240 10.51 -0.01 14.65
N PRO A 241 11.71 0.55 14.44
CA PRO A 241 12.92 -0.21 14.12
C PRO A 241 13.21 -1.33 15.12
N GLU A 242 12.94 -1.10 16.41
CA GLU A 242 13.18 -2.08 17.47
C GLU A 242 12.26 -3.30 17.34
N LEU A 243 10.96 -3.08 17.13
CA LEU A 243 9.97 -4.13 16.90
C LEU A 243 10.26 -4.91 15.62
N ARG A 244 10.62 -4.20 14.55
CA ARG A 244 11.03 -4.81 13.28
C ARG A 244 12.27 -5.69 13.46
N ALA A 245 13.32 -5.18 14.11
CA ALA A 245 14.53 -5.93 14.36
C ALA A 245 14.26 -7.19 15.19
N ALA A 246 13.44 -7.10 16.25
CA ALA A 246 13.05 -8.25 17.06
C ALA A 246 12.26 -9.29 16.27
N TYR A 247 11.29 -8.87 15.46
CA TYR A 247 10.51 -9.76 14.59
C TYR A 247 11.42 -10.47 13.57
N CYS A 248 12.26 -9.72 12.86
CA CYS A 248 13.13 -10.26 11.82
C CYS A 248 14.21 -11.20 12.37
N GLN A 249 14.76 -10.88 13.55
CA GLN A 249 15.69 -11.76 14.25
C GLN A 249 15.01 -13.07 14.66
N LYS A 250 13.77 -13.00 15.17
CA LYS A 250 13.02 -14.19 15.57
C LYS A 250 12.64 -15.08 14.38
N LYS A 251 12.19 -14.49 13.28
CA LYS A 251 11.64 -15.24 12.13
C LYS A 251 12.72 -15.75 11.18
N TYR A 252 13.73 -14.92 10.89
CA TYR A 252 14.72 -15.19 9.84
C TYR A 252 16.17 -15.22 10.37
N GLY A 253 16.40 -14.91 11.65
CA GLY A 253 17.75 -14.88 12.20
C GLY A 253 18.61 -13.71 11.69
N ILE A 254 17.99 -12.63 11.22
CA ILE A 254 18.66 -11.49 10.59
C ILE A 254 18.40 -10.18 11.35
N THR A 255 19.35 -9.26 11.20
CA THR A 255 19.20 -7.86 11.61
C THR A 255 18.94 -6.99 10.37
N PRO A 256 17.84 -6.20 10.32
CA PRO A 256 17.57 -5.30 9.22
C PRO A 256 18.69 -4.27 8.98
N ARG A 257 18.91 -3.89 7.72
CA ARG A 257 19.93 -2.91 7.32
C ARG A 257 19.27 -1.63 6.82
N ASP A 258 18.71 -0.86 7.74
CA ASP A 258 17.78 0.24 7.43
C ASP A 258 18.31 1.31 6.47
N ASN A 259 19.62 1.58 6.47
CA ASN A 259 20.21 2.58 5.57
C ASN A 259 20.69 2.01 4.23
N TRP A 260 20.65 0.68 4.04
CA TRP A 260 21.25 0.03 2.88
C TRP A 260 20.57 0.42 1.57
N THR A 261 19.24 0.46 1.54
CA THR A 261 18.46 0.85 0.35
C THR A 261 18.74 2.29 -0.05
N ALA A 262 18.85 3.21 0.91
CA ALA A 262 19.23 4.61 0.63
C ALA A 262 20.66 4.72 0.06
N VAL A 263 21.61 3.97 0.61
CA VAL A 263 22.99 3.91 0.09
C VAL A 263 23.03 3.35 -1.34
N GLN A 264 22.27 2.29 -1.60
CA GLN A 264 22.24 1.66 -2.92
C GLN A 264 21.48 2.50 -3.95
N PHE A 265 20.36 3.11 -3.58
CA PHE A 265 19.42 3.75 -4.52
C PHE A 265 19.22 5.24 -4.29
N TRP A 266 20.20 5.87 -3.65
CA TRP A 266 20.40 7.32 -3.56
C TRP A 266 19.44 8.07 -2.65
N GLY A 267 18.50 7.38 -1.98
CA GLY A 267 17.55 7.98 -1.05
C GLY A 267 16.76 9.10 -1.74
N GLN A 268 16.77 10.30 -1.15
CA GLN A 268 16.16 11.48 -1.77
C GLN A 268 17.07 12.21 -2.79
N ASN A 269 18.37 11.89 -2.84
CA ASN A 269 19.34 12.60 -3.69
C ASN A 269 19.41 12.00 -5.10
N ILE A 270 18.30 12.04 -5.83
CA ILE A 270 18.14 11.41 -7.15
C ILE A 270 18.31 12.41 -8.32
N LYS A 271 18.72 13.66 -8.07
CA LYS A 271 18.79 14.72 -9.10
C LYS A 271 19.79 14.43 -10.23
N SER A 272 20.73 13.51 -10.04
CA SER A 272 21.65 13.04 -11.08
C SER A 272 21.03 11.99 -12.01
N ALA A 273 19.82 11.51 -11.72
CA ALA A 273 19.08 10.61 -12.60
C ALA A 273 18.49 11.37 -13.81
N SER A 274 17.97 10.62 -14.78
CA SER A 274 17.27 11.18 -15.93
C SER A 274 16.26 10.21 -16.51
N ASN A 275 15.29 10.76 -17.23
CA ASN A 275 14.24 10.05 -17.96
C ASN A 275 13.37 9.15 -17.07
N ILE A 276 12.78 9.74 -16.03
CA ILE A 276 11.86 9.04 -15.12
C ILE A 276 10.60 9.87 -14.94
N ILE A 277 9.46 9.22 -15.18
CA ILE A 277 8.16 9.72 -14.76
C ILE A 277 7.84 9.08 -13.42
N PHE A 278 7.58 9.89 -12.40
CA PHE A 278 7.01 9.46 -11.13
C PHE A 278 5.54 9.85 -11.10
N SER A 279 4.64 8.89 -11.27
CA SER A 279 3.20 9.15 -11.14
C SER A 279 2.72 8.75 -9.75
N ASN A 280 1.82 9.53 -9.15
CA ASN A 280 1.20 9.22 -7.86
C ASN A 280 -0.28 9.59 -7.86
N GLY A 281 -1.14 8.70 -7.40
CA GLY A 281 -2.54 8.98 -7.16
C GLY A 281 -2.74 9.84 -5.91
N ASN A 282 -3.59 10.87 -5.97
CA ASN A 282 -3.83 11.72 -4.79
C ASN A 282 -4.67 11.03 -3.70
N LEU A 283 -5.32 9.91 -4.01
CA LEU A 283 -6.02 9.08 -3.02
C LEU A 283 -5.09 7.99 -2.44
N ASP A 284 -3.96 7.71 -3.09
CA ASP A 284 -3.06 6.63 -2.72
C ASP A 284 -2.32 6.93 -1.40
N PRO A 285 -2.50 6.10 -0.35
CA PRO A 285 -1.77 6.28 0.90
C PRO A 285 -0.25 6.23 0.75
N TRP A 286 0.27 5.60 -0.31
CA TRP A 286 1.70 5.52 -0.61
C TRP A 286 2.31 6.81 -1.16
N MET A 287 1.48 7.78 -1.62
CA MET A 287 1.98 9.00 -2.27
C MET A 287 2.95 9.80 -1.39
N GLY A 288 2.77 9.78 -0.06
CA GLY A 288 3.63 10.49 0.88
C GLY A 288 5.07 9.97 0.91
N GLY A 289 5.31 8.76 0.39
CA GLY A 289 6.64 8.15 0.25
C GLY A 289 7.27 8.35 -1.13
N GLY A 290 6.57 8.97 -2.08
CA GLY A 290 6.98 9.11 -3.47
C GLY A 290 7.68 10.43 -3.80
N VAL A 291 7.93 10.63 -5.10
CA VAL A 291 8.36 11.90 -5.68
C VAL A 291 7.12 12.62 -6.18
N ASN A 292 6.81 13.79 -5.61
CA ASN A 292 5.56 14.52 -5.87
C ASN A 292 5.75 15.86 -6.59
N GLU A 293 6.97 16.22 -6.94
CA GLU A 293 7.31 17.43 -7.69
C GLU A 293 8.35 17.14 -8.77
N ASP A 294 8.40 17.97 -9.80
CA ASP A 294 9.43 17.87 -10.84
C ASP A 294 10.81 18.18 -10.24
N LEU A 295 11.77 17.30 -10.44
CA LEU A 295 13.14 17.47 -9.93
C LEU A 295 14.11 17.98 -11.00
N SER A 296 13.77 17.79 -12.28
CA SER A 296 14.46 18.32 -13.46
C SER A 296 13.54 18.21 -14.68
N GLU A 297 13.99 18.69 -15.84
CA GLU A 297 13.27 18.54 -17.12
C GLU A 297 12.98 17.07 -17.51
N SER A 298 13.75 16.11 -16.98
CA SER A 298 13.60 14.68 -17.30
C SER A 298 13.23 13.80 -16.10
N LEU A 299 13.04 14.40 -14.92
CA LEU A 299 12.55 13.76 -13.70
C LEU A 299 11.23 14.41 -13.33
N VAL A 300 10.16 13.90 -13.92
CA VAL A 300 8.84 14.56 -13.96
C VAL A 300 7.87 13.86 -13.02
N SER A 301 7.17 14.63 -12.21
CA SER A 301 6.05 14.19 -11.38
C SER A 301 4.72 14.31 -12.14
N VAL A 302 3.86 13.31 -11.96
CA VAL A 302 2.50 13.26 -12.54
C VAL A 302 1.51 12.87 -11.45
N THR A 303 0.77 13.84 -10.93
CA THR A 303 -0.32 13.55 -9.98
C THR A 303 -1.56 13.07 -10.73
N VAL A 304 -2.05 11.88 -10.38
CA VAL A 304 -3.28 11.30 -10.91
C VAL A 304 -4.45 11.69 -10.01
N ILE A 305 -5.16 12.76 -10.37
CA ILE A 305 -6.31 13.26 -9.59
C ILE A 305 -7.49 12.27 -9.66
N GLY A 306 -8.02 11.89 -8.50
CA GLY A 306 -8.99 10.81 -8.35
C GLY A 306 -8.37 9.41 -8.48
N GLY A 307 -7.05 9.32 -8.57
CA GLY A 307 -6.33 8.05 -8.65
C GLY A 307 -5.99 7.50 -7.27
N ALA A 308 -6.29 6.23 -7.05
CA ALA A 308 -5.70 5.42 -5.99
C ALA A 308 -4.36 4.83 -6.46
N HIS A 309 -3.94 3.68 -5.93
CA HIS A 309 -2.62 3.10 -6.21
C HIS A 309 -2.44 2.77 -7.70
N HIS A 310 -1.50 3.44 -8.37
CA HIS A 310 -1.10 3.27 -9.77
C HIS A 310 -2.25 3.08 -10.78
N LEU A 311 -3.31 3.91 -10.69
CA LEU A 311 -4.48 3.83 -11.57
C LEU A 311 -4.12 4.06 -13.06
N ASP A 312 -3.12 4.89 -13.33
CA ASP A 312 -2.53 5.17 -14.64
C ASP A 312 -2.06 3.90 -15.37
N LEU A 313 -1.55 2.89 -14.66
CA LEU A 313 -1.12 1.62 -15.25
C LEU A 313 -2.27 0.66 -15.61
N ARG A 314 -3.48 0.90 -15.11
CA ARG A 314 -4.64 0.06 -15.44
C ARG A 314 -5.07 0.27 -16.89
N SER A 315 -5.78 -0.71 -17.45
CA SER A 315 -6.42 -0.54 -18.75
C SER A 315 -7.44 0.60 -18.73
N SER A 316 -7.64 1.24 -19.88
CA SER A 316 -8.68 2.27 -20.04
C SER A 316 -10.06 1.73 -19.69
N ASN A 317 -10.84 2.54 -18.99
CA ASN A 317 -12.20 2.21 -18.57
C ASN A 317 -13.13 3.41 -18.80
N GLN A 318 -14.40 3.15 -19.11
CA GLN A 318 -15.41 4.21 -19.27
C GLN A 318 -15.65 5.02 -17.98
N LEU A 319 -15.34 4.43 -16.82
CA LEU A 319 -15.45 5.05 -15.50
C LEU A 319 -14.13 5.70 -15.03
N ASP A 320 -13.12 5.80 -15.89
CA ASP A 320 -11.88 6.49 -15.54
C ASP A 320 -12.15 7.98 -15.24
N PRO A 321 -11.64 8.53 -14.11
CA PRO A 321 -11.76 9.94 -13.83
C PRO A 321 -10.96 10.76 -14.87
N PRO A 322 -11.35 12.01 -15.16
CA PRO A 322 -10.59 12.86 -16.07
C PRO A 322 -9.09 12.98 -15.70
N GLY A 323 -8.77 12.92 -14.41
CA GLY A 323 -7.39 13.00 -13.93
C GLY A 323 -6.48 11.89 -14.46
N VAL A 324 -6.94 10.63 -14.52
CA VAL A 324 -6.10 9.54 -15.07
C VAL A 324 -5.99 9.60 -16.59
N VAL A 325 -7.03 10.08 -17.28
CA VAL A 325 -6.97 10.29 -18.73
C VAL A 325 -5.90 11.33 -19.06
N LEU A 326 -5.89 12.45 -18.35
CA LEU A 326 -4.87 13.51 -18.52
C LEU A 326 -3.46 13.04 -18.12
N ALA A 327 -3.33 12.28 -17.05
CA ALA A 327 -2.05 11.70 -16.63
C ALA A 327 -1.46 10.79 -17.71
N ARG A 328 -2.25 9.85 -18.23
CA ARG A 328 -1.83 8.95 -19.31
C ARG A 328 -1.49 9.70 -20.60
N GLU A 329 -2.20 10.78 -20.94
CA GLU A 329 -1.85 11.65 -22.07
C GLU A 329 -0.47 12.30 -21.87
N LYS A 330 -0.21 12.88 -20.69
CA LYS A 330 1.10 13.47 -20.33
C LYS A 330 2.21 12.42 -20.37
N GLU A 331 1.99 11.25 -19.79
CA GLU A 331 2.94 10.13 -19.79
C GLU A 331 3.28 9.69 -21.21
N LYS A 332 2.27 9.44 -22.06
CA LYS A 332 2.48 9.07 -23.47
C LYS A 332 3.27 10.13 -24.23
N ALA A 333 3.03 11.42 -23.98
CA ALA A 333 3.75 12.51 -24.64
C ALA A 333 5.24 12.49 -24.28
N ILE A 334 5.57 12.35 -23.00
CA ILE A 334 6.96 12.26 -22.51
C ILE A 334 7.65 11.01 -23.05
N LEU A 335 6.99 9.85 -22.97
CA LEU A 335 7.55 8.59 -23.46
C LEU A 335 7.83 8.62 -24.96
N ARG A 336 6.96 9.26 -25.76
CA ARG A 336 7.20 9.46 -27.20
C ARG A 336 8.43 10.32 -27.47
N GLN A 337 8.66 11.36 -26.67
CA GLN A 337 9.86 12.19 -26.78
C GLN A 337 11.15 11.40 -26.48
N TRP A 338 11.12 10.49 -25.50
CA TRP A 338 12.28 9.64 -25.22
C TRP A 338 12.52 8.58 -26.30
N LEU A 339 11.46 8.14 -26.97
CA LEU A 339 11.53 7.13 -28.03
C LEU A 339 11.93 7.70 -29.39
N SER A 340 11.55 8.94 -29.72
CA SER A 340 11.99 9.63 -30.95
C SER A 340 13.50 9.76 -31.07
#